data_AF-A0A2D5IRZ7-F1
#
_entry.id   AF-A0A2D5IRZ7-F1
#
_cell.length_a   1.000
_cell.length_b   1.000
_cell.length_c   1.000
_cell.angle_alpha   90.00
_cell.angle_beta   90.00
_cell.angle_gamma   90.00
#
_symmetry.space_group_name_H-M   'P 1'
#
loop_
_entity.id
_entity.type
_entity.pdbx_description
1 polymer ?
#
loop_
_entity_poly.entity_id
_entity_poly.type
_entity_poly.pdbx_seq_one_letter_code
_entity_poly.pdbx_strand_id
1 'polypeptide(L)' 'MQTVVESSNFVPLLIFGGSFLVAVVAIIAGVGQKVLIGRNRERTRQEIAAYVAEGTMTADEGERLLRAGK' A
#
# COMPACT_ATOMS: atom_id res chain seq x y z
N MET A 1 33.77 35.80 -5.87
CA MET A 1 33.95 34.57 -5.06
C MET A 1 32.65 34.08 -4.40
N GLN A 2 31.66 34.93 -4.13
CA GLN A 2 30.36 34.51 -3.54
C GLN A 2 29.45 33.68 -4.49
N THR A 3 29.51 33.88 -5.81
CA THR A 3 28.65 33.15 -6.76
C THR A 3 29.01 31.66 -6.92
N VAL A 4 30.26 31.26 -6.65
CA VAL A 4 30.70 29.86 -6.77
C VAL A 4 30.23 29.03 -5.56
N VAL A 5 30.20 29.63 -4.36
CA VAL A 5 29.78 28.96 -3.12
C VAL A 5 28.28 28.66 -3.09
N GLU A 6 27.46 29.50 -3.74
CA GLU A 6 26.02 29.26 -3.85
C GLU A 6 25.72 28.05 -4.76
N SER A 7 26.45 27.93 -5.87
CA SER A 7 26.31 26.81 -6.81
C SER A 7 26.76 25.45 -6.25
N SER A 8 27.77 25.42 -5.37
CA SER A 8 28.26 24.17 -4.75
C SER A 8 27.30 23.59 -3.71
N ASN A 9 26.50 24.43 -3.06
CA ASN A 9 25.53 23.99 -2.04
C ASN A 9 24.16 23.62 -2.63
N PHE A 10 23.86 24.10 -3.84
CA PHE A 10 22.59 23.85 -4.52
C PHE A 10 22.43 22.40 -4.98
N VAL A 11 23.49 21.79 -5.52
CA VAL A 11 23.47 20.40 -6.02
C VAL A 11 23.23 19.38 -4.89
N PRO A 12 23.96 19.43 -3.75
CA PRO A 12 23.66 18.56 -2.61
C PRO A 12 22.26 18.79 -2.05
N LEU A 13 21.80 20.04 -1.96
CA LEU A 13 20.47 20.37 -1.44
C LEU A 13 19.35 19.76 -2.31
N LEU A 14 19.48 19.79 -3.64
CA LEU A 14 18.51 19.14 -4.52
C LEU A 14 18.53 17.62 -4.42
N ILE A 15 19.72 17.02 -4.31
CA ILE A 15 19.85 15.56 -4.20
C ILE A 15 19.29 15.07 -2.86
N PHE A 16 19.68 15.69 -1.74
CA PHE A 16 19.21 15.27 -0.41
C PHE A 16 17.78 15.73 -0.13
N GLY A 17 17.41 16.95 -0.49
CA GLY A 17 16.06 17.48 -0.30
C GLY A 17 15.02 16.80 -1.20
N GLY A 18 15.38 16.58 -2.48
CA GLY A 18 14.51 15.88 -3.44
C GLY A 18 14.31 14.41 -3.08
N SER A 19 15.39 13.70 -2.73
CA SER A 19 15.29 12.28 -2.35
C SER A 19 14.52 12.07 -1.05
N PHE A 20 14.64 12.99 -0.09
CA PHE A 20 13.85 12.94 1.15
C PHE A 20 12.35 13.04 0.89
N LEU A 21 11.92 13.98 0.04
CA LEU A 21 10.49 14.14 -0.28
C LEU A 21 9.92 12.91 -0.99
N VAL A 22 10.67 12.35 -1.96
CA VAL A 22 10.29 11.12 -2.65
C VAL A 22 10.19 9.94 -1.67
N ALA A 23 11.15 9.80 -0.74
CA ALA A 23 11.13 8.75 0.26
C ALA A 23 9.90 8.85 1.17
N VAL A 24 9.56 10.05 1.65
CA VAL A 24 8.37 10.27 2.49
C VAL A 24 7.10 9.86 1.75
N VAL A 25 6.92 10.30 0.50
CA VAL A 25 5.75 9.95 -0.31
C VAL A 25 5.67 8.45 -0.54
N ALA A 26 6.78 7.79 -0.86
CA ALA A 26 6.83 6.35 -1.08
C ALA A 26 6.46 5.55 0.17
N ILE A 27 6.91 5.98 1.35
CA ILE A 27 6.57 5.34 2.63
C ILE A 27 5.06 5.47 2.90
N ILE A 28 4.50 6.68 2.76
CA ILE A 28 3.07 6.91 3.00
C ILE A 28 2.22 6.06 2.04
N ALA A 29 2.56 6.08 0.75
CA ALA A 29 1.88 5.27 -0.25
C ALA A 29 1.96 3.77 0.05
N GLY A 30 3.15 3.28 0.42
CA GLY A 30 3.38 1.87 0.76
C GLY A 30 2.58 1.42 1.99
N VAL A 31 2.51 2.25 3.03
CA VAL A 31 1.70 1.96 4.22
C VAL A 31 0.20 1.96 3.87
N GLY A 32 -0.26 2.98 3.14
CA GLY A 32 -1.66 3.07 2.71
C GLY A 32 -2.11 1.85 1.89
N GLN A 33 -1.28 1.42 0.94
CA GLN A 33 -1.56 0.23 0.13
C GLN A 33 -1.69 -1.04 0.98
N LYS A 34 -0.80 -1.24 1.96
CA LYS A 34 -0.87 -2.41 2.86
C LYS A 34 -2.16 -2.41 3.69
N VAL A 35 -2.57 -1.25 4.21
CA VAL A 35 -3.81 -1.12 4.98
C VAL A 35 -5.03 -1.45 4.11
N LEU A 36 -5.10 -0.91 2.89
CA LEU A 36 -6.22 -1.17 1.98
C LEU A 36 -6.33 -2.65 1.61
N ILE A 37 -5.21 -3.30 1.28
CA ILE A 37 -5.19 -4.74 0.95
C ILE A 37 -5.64 -5.57 2.16
N GLY A 38 -5.16 -5.24 3.37
CA GLY A 38 -5.56 -5.93 4.59
C GLY A 38 -7.06 -5.83 4.86
N ARG A 39 -7.64 -4.63 4.74
CA ARG A 39 -9.07 -4.39 4.95
C ARG A 39 -9.93 -5.08 3.89
N ASN A 40 -9.52 -5.05 2.63
CA ASN A 40 -10.24 -5.73 1.55
C ASN A 40 -10.24 -7.24 1.75
N ARG A 41 -9.11 -7.84 2.15
CA ARG A 41 -9.03 -9.28 2.44
C ARG A 41 -9.96 -9.69 3.58
N GLU A 42 -10.02 -8.90 4.65
CA GLU A 42 -10.91 -9.19 5.78
C GLU A 42 -12.38 -9.03 5.39
N ARG A 43 -12.71 -7.97 4.65
CA ARG A 43 -14.05 -7.75 4.14
C ARG A 43 -14.51 -8.90 3.23
N THR A 44 -13.67 -9.35 2.30
CA THR A 44 -13.99 -10.50 1.43
C THR A 44 -14.20 -11.79 2.25
N ARG A 45 -13.42 -12.03 3.31
CA ARG A 45 -13.64 -13.19 4.21
C ARG A 45 -15.00 -13.12 4.91
N GLN A 46 -15.37 -11.93 5.37
CA GLN A 46 -16.66 -11.70 6.03
C GLN A 46 -17.82 -11.87 5.06
N GLU A 47 -17.70 -11.36 3.83
CA GLU A 47 -18.69 -11.52 2.76
C GLU A 47 -18.88 -12.99 2.38
N ILE A 48 -17.78 -13.75 2.20
CA ILE A 48 -17.85 -15.20 1.96
C ILE A 48 -18.59 -15.91 3.11
N ALA A 49 -18.27 -15.60 4.36
CA ALA A 49 -18.94 -16.20 5.52
C ALA A 49 -20.45 -15.87 5.53
N ALA A 50 -20.83 -14.65 5.17
CA ALA A 50 -22.23 -14.25 5.07
C ALA A 50 -22.96 -15.03 3.96
N TYR A 51 -22.36 -15.15 2.77
CA TYR A 51 -22.96 -15.89 1.66
C TYR A 51 -23.12 -17.38 1.95
N VAL A 52 -22.17 -17.98 2.68
CA VAL A 52 -22.30 -19.35 3.17
C VAL A 52 -23.42 -19.48 4.20
N ALA A 53 -23.55 -18.53 5.13
CA ALA A 53 -24.62 -18.52 6.13
C ALA A 53 -26.02 -18.29 5.52
N GLU A 54 -26.10 -17.46 4.48
CA GLU A 54 -27.32 -17.20 3.69
C GLU A 54 -27.67 -18.37 2.76
N GLY A 55 -26.74 -19.30 2.53
CA GLY A 55 -26.92 -20.44 1.63
C GLY A 55 -26.82 -20.08 0.14
N THR A 56 -26.37 -18.86 -0.19
CA THR A 56 -26.14 -18.41 -1.58
C THR A 56 -24.81 -18.87 -2.15
N MET A 57 -23.95 -19.45 -1.31
CA MET A 57 -22.68 -20.07 -1.65
C MET A 57 -22.46 -21.32 -0.79
N THR A 58 -21.88 -22.38 -1.35
CA THR A 58 -21.52 -23.56 -0.54
C THR A 58 -20.23 -23.33 0.25
N ALA A 59 -20.07 -24.05 1.37
CA ALA A 59 -18.84 -23.98 2.16
C ALA A 59 -17.59 -24.36 1.35
N ASP A 60 -17.70 -25.34 0.45
CA ASP A 60 -16.61 -25.79 -0.42
C ASP A 60 -16.20 -24.71 -1.44
N GLU A 61 -17.18 -23.98 -2.01
CA GLU A 61 -16.90 -22.83 -2.87
C GLU A 61 -16.24 -21.69 -2.10
N GLY A 62 -16.72 -21.40 -0.89
CA GLY A 62 -16.10 -20.43 0.01
C GLY A 62 -14.65 -20.79 0.34
N GLU A 63 -14.36 -22.06 0.63
CA GLU A 63 -13.00 -22.55 0.87
C GLU A 63 -12.09 -22.31 -0.35
N ARG A 64 -12.59 -22.59 -1.56
CA ARG A 64 -11.84 -22.37 -2.81
C ARG A 64 -11.53 -20.90 -3.04
N LEU A 65 -12.49 -19.99 -2.81
CA LEU A 65 -12.28 -18.55 -2.91
C LEU A 65 -11.24 -18.05 -1.91
N LEU A 66 -11.30 -18.53 -0.67
CA LEU A 66 -10.32 -18.20 0.37
C LEU A 66 -8.92 -18.71 0.06
N ARG A 67 -8.80 -19.87 -0.60
CA ARG A 67 -7.51 -20.41 -1.09
C ARG A 67 -6.97 -19.61 -2.27
N ALA A 68 -7.83 -19.16 -3.18
CA ALA A 68 -7.43 -18.38 -4.36
C ALA A 68 -6.94 -16.96 -3.99
N GLY A 69 -7.46 -16.36 -2.91
CA GLY A 69 -7.10 -15.01 -2.45
C GLY A 69 -5.86 -14.92 -1.53
N LYS A 70 -5.20 -16.05 -1.24
CA LYS A 70 -3.92 -16.08 -0.49
C LYS A 70 -2.77 -15.63 -1.38
#